data_AF-A0A953RST0-F1
#
_entry.id   AF-A0A953RST0-F1
#
_cell.length_a   1.000
_cell.length_b   1.000
_cell.length_c   1.000
_cell.angle_alpha   90.00
_cell.angle_beta   90.00
_cell.angle_gamma   90.00
#
_symmetry.space_group_name_H-M   'P 1'
#
loop_
_entity.id
_entity.type
_entity.pdbx_description
1 polymer ?
#
loop_
_entity_poly.entity_id
_entity_poly.type
_entity_poly.pdbx_seq_one_letter_code
_entity_poly.pdbx_strand_id
1 'polypeptide(L)'
;MTPARRQYDVFVLRYVPNVLEEGFANIGVLLSERGEGGFSVSRFLPDWQQVRSFDPDADVELLASLTQEIKNAWKTPSERIAWRFSSFRSGAHLEHPIVWNVLDSA
;
A
#
# COMPACT_ATOMS: atom_id res chain seq x y z
N MET A 1 16.60 -5.05 30.43
CA MET A 1 16.63 -5.32 28.97
C MET A 1 15.54 -4.49 28.32
N THR A 2 15.90 -3.47 27.55
CA THR A 2 14.93 -2.69 26.76
C THR A 2 14.48 -3.56 25.59
N PRO A 3 13.17 -3.72 25.30
CA PRO A 3 12.73 -4.53 24.17
C PRO A 3 13.35 -3.98 22.88
N ALA A 4 13.84 -4.88 22.02
CA ALA A 4 14.35 -4.51 20.72
C ALA A 4 13.20 -3.88 19.91
N ARG A 5 13.30 -2.59 19.61
CA ARG A 5 12.29 -1.89 18.81
C ARG A 5 12.37 -2.38 17.36
N ARG A 6 11.29 -2.96 16.85
CA ARG A 6 11.13 -3.21 15.41
C ARG A 6 10.64 -1.95 14.72
N GLN A 7 11.25 -1.64 13.58
CA GLN A 7 10.84 -0.51 12.75
C GLN A 7 10.08 -1.04 11.54
N TYR A 8 9.01 -0.37 11.15
CA TYR A 8 8.20 -0.76 10.01
C TYR A 8 8.05 0.43 9.06
N ASP A 9 8.21 0.16 7.77
CA ASP A 9 7.77 1.07 6.71
C ASP A 9 6.29 0.76 6.41
N VAL A 10 5.46 1.79 6.44
CA VAL A 10 4.02 1.69 6.16
C VAL A 10 3.69 2.52 4.93
N PHE A 11 2.98 1.91 3.99
CA PHE A 11 2.53 2.54 2.76
C PHE A 11 1.01 2.44 2.68
N VAL A 12 0.37 3.53 2.25
CA VAL A 12 -1.07 3.56 2.00
C VAL A 12 -1.28 3.67 0.50
N LEU A 13 -2.02 2.72 -0.07
CA LEU A 13 -2.40 2.74 -1.47
C LEU A 13 -3.70 3.51 -1.63
N ARG A 14 -3.70 4.50 -2.54
CA ARG A 14 -4.83 5.38 -2.81
C ARG A 14 -5.27 5.29 -4.25
N TYR A 15 -6.58 5.25 -4.44
CA TYR A 15 -7.24 5.47 -5.72
C TYR A 15 -7.57 6.96 -5.85
N VAL A 16 -7.20 7.54 -7.00
CA VAL A 16 -7.43 8.94 -7.34
C VAL A 16 -8.04 8.97 -8.75
N PRO A 17 -9.34 9.28 -8.91
CA PRO A 17 -10.04 9.23 -10.19
C PRO A 17 -9.58 10.33 -11.12
N ASN A 18 -9.33 11.52 -10.55
CA ASN A 18 -8.79 12.67 -11.28
C ASN A 18 -7.65 13.29 -10.47
N VAL A 19 -6.46 13.30 -11.06
CA VAL A 19 -5.25 13.84 -10.44
C VAL A 19 -5.29 15.36 -10.17
N LEU A 20 -6.28 16.07 -10.74
CA LEU A 20 -6.51 17.49 -10.51
C LEU A 20 -7.54 17.76 -9.40
N GLU A 21 -8.29 16.74 -8.96
CA GLU A 21 -9.28 16.86 -7.90
C GLU A 21 -8.71 16.38 -6.57
N GLU A 22 -9.06 17.04 -5.47
CA GLU A 22 -8.53 16.77 -4.13
C GLU A 22 -9.07 15.46 -3.49
N GLY A 23 -9.90 14.70 -4.22
CA GLY A 23 -10.58 13.52 -3.71
C GLY A 23 -9.83 12.22 -3.96
N PHE A 24 -9.78 11.35 -2.94
CA PHE A 24 -9.17 10.02 -3.04
C PHE A 24 -9.91 8.99 -2.18
N ALA A 25 -9.76 7.72 -2.53
CA ALA A 25 -10.18 6.60 -1.69
C ALA A 25 -8.96 5.76 -1.30
N ASN A 26 -8.79 5.47 0.00
CA ASN A 26 -7.76 4.52 0.44
C ASN A 26 -8.21 3.10 0.06
N ILE A 27 -7.39 2.38 -0.69
CA ILE A 27 -7.74 1.04 -1.20
C ILE A 27 -6.86 -0.08 -0.61
N GLY A 28 -5.77 0.26 0.08
CA GLY A 28 -4.95 -0.72 0.76
C GLY A 28 -3.85 -0.14 1.64
N VAL A 29 -3.24 -1.02 2.43
CA VAL A 29 -2.09 -0.73 3.29
C VAL A 29 -1.06 -1.83 3.09
N LEU A 30 0.19 -1.43 2.95
CA LEU A 30 1.35 -2.30 2.85
C LEU A 30 2.27 -2.02 4.03
N LEU A 31 2.75 -3.08 4.67
CA LEU A 31 3.66 -3.00 5.80
C LEU A 31 4.89 -3.85 5.49
N SER A 32 6.07 -3.35 5.83
CA SER A 32 7.31 -4.12 5.76
C SER A 32 8.21 -3.79 6.95
N GLU A 33 8.76 -4.82 7.59
CA GLU A 33 9.77 -4.63 8.63
C GLU A 33 11.08 -4.10 8.01
N ARG A 34 11.68 -3.11 8.66
CA ARG A 34 12.94 -2.49 8.25
C ARG A 34 14.10 -3.30 8.84
N GLY A 35 14.92 -3.89 7.97
CA GLY A 35 16.04 -4.74 8.36
C GLY A 35 15.89 -6.17 7.83
N GLU A 36 16.64 -7.12 8.40
CA GLU A 36 16.72 -8.50 7.89
C GLU A 36 15.50 -9.38 8.23
N GLY A 37 14.51 -8.86 8.97
CA GLY A 37 13.37 -9.62 9.50
C GLY A 37 12.40 -10.18 8.44
N GLY A 38 12.48 -9.71 7.19
CA GLY A 38 11.74 -10.26 6.05
C GLY A 38 10.21 -10.12 6.11
N PHE A 39 9.65 -9.75 7.26
CA PHE A 39 8.21 -9.64 7.48
C PHE A 39 7.60 -8.57 6.58
N SER A 40 6.49 -8.93 5.95
CA SER A 40 5.66 -8.02 5.20
C SER A 40 4.22 -8.50 5.19
N VAL A 41 3.29 -7.56 5.21
CA VAL A 41 1.87 -7.84 5.03
C VAL A 41 1.25 -6.79 4.12
N SER A 42 0.29 -7.22 3.32
CA SER A 42 -0.55 -6.34 2.51
C SER A 42 -2.01 -6.62 2.82
N ARG A 43 -2.80 -5.55 2.94
CA ARG A 43 -4.25 -5.59 3.15
C ARG A 43 -4.90 -4.63 2.17
N PHE A 44 -5.96 -5.07 1.52
CA PHE A 44 -6.73 -4.27 0.57
C PHE A 44 -8.20 -4.27 0.98
N LEU A 45 -8.99 -3.39 0.37
CA LEU A 45 -10.44 -3.42 0.57
C LEU A 45 -11.01 -4.81 0.22
N PRO A 46 -12.01 -5.29 0.97
CA PRO A 46 -12.65 -6.58 0.71
C PRO A 46 -13.50 -6.57 -0.57
N ASP A 47 -14.03 -5.39 -0.92
CA ASP A 47 -14.79 -5.11 -2.13
C ASP A 47 -14.51 -3.68 -2.62
N TRP A 48 -15.07 -3.32 -3.78
CA TRP A 48 -14.88 -2.02 -4.42
C TRP A 48 -16.06 -1.06 -4.22
N GLN A 49 -16.98 -1.33 -3.27
CA GLN A 49 -18.16 -0.48 -3.09
C GLN A 49 -17.78 0.93 -2.65
N GLN A 50 -16.77 1.07 -1.79
CA GLN A 50 -16.28 2.38 -1.38
C GLN A 50 -15.71 3.18 -2.57
N VAL A 51 -15.01 2.50 -3.49
CA VAL A 51 -14.46 3.14 -4.69
C VAL A 51 -15.60 3.50 -5.66
N ARG A 52 -16.53 2.59 -5.94
CA ARG A 52 -17.69 2.86 -6.81
C ARG A 52 -18.64 3.92 -6.27
N SER A 53 -18.72 4.07 -4.95
CA SER A 53 -19.50 5.15 -4.34
C SER A 53 -18.86 6.51 -4.54
N PHE A 54 -17.54 6.55 -4.74
CA PHE A 54 -16.76 7.76 -4.94
C PHE A 54 -16.58 8.10 -6.43
N ASP A 55 -16.30 7.09 -7.25
CA ASP A 55 -16.29 7.16 -8.72
C ASP A 55 -17.12 6.00 -9.29
N PRO A 56 -18.36 6.27 -9.75
CA PRO A 56 -19.24 5.26 -10.34
C PRO A 56 -18.67 4.58 -11.59
N ASP A 57 -17.77 5.26 -12.31
CA ASP A 57 -17.17 4.80 -13.55
C ASP A 57 -15.82 4.09 -13.32
N ALA A 58 -15.43 3.89 -12.06
CA ALA A 58 -14.18 3.23 -11.71
C ALA A 58 -14.09 1.81 -12.28
N ASP A 59 -12.98 1.54 -12.98
CA ASP A 59 -12.64 0.19 -13.47
C ASP A 59 -12.17 -0.70 -12.31
N VAL A 60 -13.13 -1.38 -11.68
CA VAL A 60 -12.87 -2.27 -10.55
C VAL A 60 -12.14 -3.55 -10.93
N GLU A 61 -12.22 -3.98 -12.19
CA GLU A 61 -11.51 -5.16 -12.67
C GLU A 61 -10.01 -4.87 -12.76
N LEU A 62 -9.66 -3.69 -13.29
CA LEU A 62 -8.30 -3.20 -13.28
C LEU A 62 -7.75 -3.03 -11.86
N LEU A 63 -8.53 -2.43 -10.95
CA LEU A 63 -8.12 -2.28 -9.54
C LEU A 63 -7.90 -3.63 -8.84
N ALA A 64 -8.73 -4.63 -9.13
CA ALA A 64 -8.54 -6.00 -8.65
C ALA A 64 -7.25 -6.63 -9.18
N SER A 65 -6.94 -6.47 -10.47
CA SER A 65 -5.70 -6.96 -11.06
C SER A 65 -4.48 -6.30 -10.41
N LEU A 66 -4.48 -4.97 -10.33
CA LEU A 66 -3.37 -4.19 -9.76
C LEU A 66 -3.11 -4.56 -8.29
N THR A 67 -4.17 -4.70 -7.47
CA THR A 67 -4.00 -5.10 -6.07
C THR A 67 -3.47 -6.52 -5.93
N GLN A 68 -3.83 -7.43 -6.82
CA GLN A 68 -3.28 -8.79 -6.85
C GLN A 68 -1.80 -8.80 -7.25
N GLU A 69 -1.41 -7.98 -8.23
CA GLU A 69 -0.01 -7.79 -8.62
C GLU A 69 0.83 -7.22 -7.47
N ILE A 70 0.36 -6.15 -6.82
CA ILE A 70 1.03 -5.56 -5.65
C ILE A 70 1.13 -6.59 -4.53
N LYS A 71 0.07 -7.36 -4.26
CA LYS A 71 0.07 -8.42 -3.25
C LYS A 71 1.15 -9.47 -3.52
N ASN A 72 1.37 -9.82 -4.77
CA ASN A 72 2.40 -10.77 -5.17
C ASN A 72 3.80 -10.16 -5.04
N ALA A 73 4.00 -8.95 -5.57
CA ALA A 73 5.28 -8.24 -5.47
C ALA A 73 5.68 -7.98 -4.01
N TRP A 74 4.71 -7.72 -3.13
CA TRP A 74 4.99 -7.45 -1.73
C TRP A 74 5.47 -8.68 -0.94
N LYS A 75 5.32 -9.89 -1.48
CA LYS A 75 5.88 -11.10 -0.85
C LYS A 75 7.40 -11.16 -1.02
N THR A 76 7.95 -10.56 -2.08
CA THR A 76 9.38 -10.66 -2.43
C THR A 76 10.16 -9.44 -1.92
N PRO A 77 11.19 -9.61 -1.06
CA PRO A 77 11.94 -8.47 -0.50
C PRO A 77 12.58 -7.53 -1.53
N SER A 78 13.14 -8.06 -2.62
CA SER A 78 13.78 -7.27 -3.68
C SER A 78 12.77 -6.42 -4.46
N GLU A 79 11.55 -6.93 -4.68
CA GLU A 79 10.50 -6.22 -5.39
C GLU A 79 9.91 -5.10 -4.53
N ARG A 80 9.80 -5.27 -3.21
CA ARG A 80 9.38 -4.19 -2.28
C ARG A 80 10.25 -2.93 -2.43
N ILE A 81 11.56 -3.12 -2.60
CA ILE A 81 12.51 -2.01 -2.77
C ILE A 81 12.27 -1.31 -4.11
N ALA A 82 12.04 -2.04 -5.19
CA ALA A 82 11.72 -1.45 -6.50
C ALA A 82 10.44 -0.60 -6.44
N TRP A 83 9.39 -1.11 -5.77
CA TRP A 83 8.14 -0.38 -5.57
C TRP A 83 8.27 0.85 -4.64
N ARG A 84 9.24 0.86 -3.71
CA ARG A 84 9.57 2.03 -2.89
C ARG A 84 10.04 3.23 -3.73
N PHE A 85 10.62 2.99 -4.91
CA PHE A 85 11.19 4.03 -5.77
C PHE A 85 10.38 4.29 -7.05
N SER A 86 9.50 3.38 -7.48
CA SER A 86 8.67 3.55 -8.68
C SER A 86 7.35 4.23 -8.39
N SER A 87 7.39 5.51 -8.06
CA SER A 87 6.20 6.37 -8.17
C SER A 87 5.92 6.62 -9.66
N PHE A 88 4.64 6.56 -10.07
CA PHE A 88 4.15 7.22 -11.29
C PHE A 88 4.21 6.44 -12.63
N ARG A 89 3.70 5.21 -12.71
CA ARG A 89 3.43 4.57 -14.03
C ARG A 89 2.13 3.76 -14.03
N SER A 90 0.95 4.40 -13.94
CA SER A 90 -0.37 3.84 -14.40
C SER A 90 -1.64 4.52 -13.86
N GLY A 91 -1.56 5.57 -13.03
CA GLY A 91 -2.76 6.22 -12.46
C GLY A 91 -3.10 5.82 -11.02
N ALA A 92 -2.35 4.88 -10.43
CA ALA A 92 -2.29 4.70 -8.98
C ALA A 92 -1.20 5.61 -8.40
N HIS A 93 -1.56 6.50 -7.46
CA HIS A 93 -0.60 7.31 -6.73
C HIS A 93 -0.28 6.65 -5.39
N LEU A 94 0.97 6.20 -5.24
CA LEU A 94 1.54 5.82 -3.96
C LEU A 94 2.19 7.06 -3.37
N GLU A 95 1.61 7.61 -2.30
CA GLU A 95 2.32 8.63 -1.51
C GLU A 95 3.52 8.00 -0.78
N HIS A 96 4.53 8.83 -0.53
CA HIS A 96 5.75 8.44 0.18
C HIS A 96 5.43 7.72 1.50
N PRO A 97 6.27 6.75 1.91
CA PRO A 97 6.06 6.01 3.15
C PRO A 97 5.97 6.95 4.35
N ILE A 98 4.91 6.78 5.14
CA ILE A 98 4.85 7.34 6.49
C ILE A 98 5.55 6.34 7.40
N VAL A 99 6.72 6.71 7.92
CA VAL A 99 7.46 5.85 8.86
C VAL A 99 6.74 5.86 10.21
N TRP A 100 6.19 4.72 10.62
CA TRP A 100 5.57 4.53 11.93
C TRP A 100 6.46 3.65 12.82
N ASN A 101 6.76 4.13 14.03
CA ASN A 101 7.39 3.31 15.07
C ASN A 101 6.29 2.55 15.83
N VAL A 102 6.10 1.27 15.52
CA VAL A 102 5.20 0.40 16.28
C VAL A 102 5.98 -0.22 17.44
N LEU A 103 5.55 0.06 18.68
CA LEU A 103 6.09 -0.60 19.87
C LEU A 103 5.48 -1.99 19.97
N ASP A 104 6.31 -3.03 19.82
CA ASP A 104 5.92 -4.41 20.09
C ASP A 104 5.63 -4.52 21.61
N SER A 105 4.38 -4.82 21.96
CA SER A 105 4.00 -5.12 23.35
C SER A 105 4.29 -6.59 23.58
N ALA A 106 5.20 -6.85 24.51
CA ALA A 106 5.75 -8.15 24.89
C ALA A 106 4.69 -9.23 25.19
#